data_AF-A0A921MSJ0-F1
#
_entry.id   AF-A0A921MSJ0-F1
#
_cell.length_a   1.000
_cell.length_b   1.000
_cell.length_c   1.000
_cell.angle_alpha   90.00
_cell.angle_beta   90.00
_cell.angle_gamma   90.00
#
_symmetry.space_group_name_H-M   'P 1'
#
loop_
_entity.id
_entity.type
_entity.pdbx_description
1 polymer ?
#
loop_
_entity_poly.entity_id
_entity_poly.type
_entity_poly.pdbx_seq_one_letter_code
_entity_poly.pdbx_strand_id
1 'polypeptide(L)'
;MKQQENQVPDSVAGSAVPTKRTVRFTPEHITSLAPGEVFVFGSNLAGMHGGGAARVAMQRFGAVWGQGVGLQGQSYAIPTMQGGVETIRPYVDEFIAFARSHPELCFYVTRIGCGIAGFQDCEIAPLFAGALGVANIVLPESFVAVLQSR
;
A
#
# COMPACT_ATOMS: atom_id res chain seq x y z
N MET A 1 69.01 -18.39 -21.70
CA MET A 1 67.88 -17.44 -21.60
C MET A 1 66.91 -18.01 -20.58
N LYS A 2 66.64 -17.25 -19.52
CA LYS A 2 65.94 -17.71 -18.31
C LYS A 2 64.43 -17.80 -18.57
N GLN A 3 63.80 -18.83 -18.00
CA GLN A 3 62.36 -18.91 -17.84
C GLN A 3 61.88 -17.79 -16.91
N GLN A 4 60.69 -17.26 -17.15
CA GLN A 4 59.94 -16.52 -16.13
C GLN A 4 58.46 -16.89 -16.24
N GLU A 5 58.04 -17.58 -15.19
CA GLU A 5 56.69 -17.95 -14.81
C GLU A 5 55.93 -16.69 -14.38
N ASN A 6 54.69 -16.51 -14.85
CA ASN A 6 53.82 -15.44 -14.37
C ASN A 6 52.47 -16.05 -13.98
N GLN A 7 52.31 -16.26 -12.67
CA GLN A 7 51.07 -16.50 -11.96
C GLN A 7 50.45 -15.15 -11.57
N VAL A 8 49.17 -14.94 -11.87
CA VAL A 8 48.30 -13.94 -11.22
C VAL A 8 46.88 -14.56 -11.10
N PRO A 9 46.16 -14.37 -9.99
CA PRO A 9 45.39 -15.44 -9.33
C PRO A 9 43.87 -15.37 -9.56
N ASP A 10 43.21 -16.42 -9.04
CA ASP A 10 41.76 -16.58 -8.90
C ASP A 10 41.07 -15.29 -8.45
N SER A 11 40.20 -14.75 -9.32
CA SER A 11 39.24 -13.72 -8.92
C SER A 11 38.01 -14.41 -8.33
N VAL A 12 37.89 -14.22 -7.03
CA VAL A 12 36.83 -14.71 -6.14
C VAL A 12 35.46 -14.34 -6.69
N ALA A 13 34.61 -15.35 -6.89
CA ALA A 13 33.19 -15.18 -7.08
C ALA A 13 32.62 -14.40 -5.89
N GLY A 14 32.21 -13.15 -6.14
CA GLY A 14 31.48 -12.34 -5.18
C GLY A 14 30.14 -13.02 -4.85
N SER A 15 30.10 -13.71 -3.72
CA SER A 15 28.86 -14.18 -3.10
C SER A 15 27.94 -12.97 -2.89
N ALA A 16 26.86 -12.91 -3.67
CA ALA A 16 25.81 -11.94 -3.45
C ALA A 16 25.21 -12.17 -2.07
N VAL A 17 25.55 -11.30 -1.12
CA VAL A 17 24.92 -11.26 0.20
C VAL A 17 23.41 -11.08 -0.04
N PRO A 18 22.54 -11.98 0.49
CA PRO A 18 21.11 -11.80 0.35
C PRO A 18 20.73 -10.53 1.10
N THR A 19 20.38 -9.47 0.37
CA THR A 19 19.91 -8.22 0.96
C THR A 19 18.64 -8.53 1.74
N LYS A 20 18.72 -8.38 3.07
CA LYS A 20 17.59 -8.47 4.00
C LYS A 20 16.45 -7.63 3.41
N ARG A 21 15.36 -8.27 2.98
CA ARG A 21 14.23 -7.58 2.36
C ARG A 21 13.70 -6.54 3.35
N THR A 22 14.02 -5.26 3.12
CA THR A 22 13.55 -4.18 3.98
C THR A 22 12.04 -4.12 3.85
N VAL A 23 11.33 -4.39 4.95
CA VAL A 23 9.87 -4.28 4.97
C VAL A 23 9.54 -2.81 4.75
N ARG A 24 8.71 -2.52 3.75
CA ARG A 24 8.21 -1.16 3.47
C ARG A 24 6.83 -1.04 4.10
N PHE A 25 6.62 0.05 4.84
CA PHE A 25 5.33 0.43 5.39
C PHE A 25 4.86 1.75 4.79
N THR A 26 3.55 1.93 4.75
CA THR A 26 2.98 3.21 4.32
C THR A 26 3.36 4.28 5.35
N PRO A 27 4.00 5.38 4.94
CA PRO A 27 4.28 6.48 5.85
C PRO A 27 2.99 7.08 6.43
N GLU A 28 3.00 7.49 7.69
CA GLU A 28 1.84 8.13 8.33
C GLU A 28 1.39 9.40 7.61
N HIS A 29 2.34 10.12 7.02
CA HIS A 29 2.12 11.36 6.30
C HIS A 29 2.70 11.27 4.89
N ILE A 30 1.83 11.05 3.91
CA ILE A 30 2.19 11.09 2.49
C ILE A 30 1.97 12.52 2.00
N THR A 31 3.05 13.22 1.66
CA THR A 31 3.02 14.62 1.22
C THR A 31 3.12 14.77 -0.29
N SER A 32 3.67 13.78 -0.99
CA SER A 32 3.81 13.70 -2.44
C SER A 32 3.77 12.24 -2.90
N LEU A 33 3.48 12.04 -4.20
CA LEU A 33 3.50 10.75 -4.88
C LEU A 33 4.29 10.89 -6.19
N ALA A 34 5.12 9.91 -6.51
CA ALA A 34 5.73 9.77 -7.82
C ALA A 34 4.72 9.22 -8.84
N PRO A 35 4.97 9.38 -10.16
CA PRO A 35 4.14 8.75 -11.17
C PRO A 35 4.00 7.25 -10.94
N GLY A 36 2.76 6.75 -11.03
CA GLY A 36 2.43 5.34 -10.76
C GLY A 36 2.20 5.02 -9.28
N GLU A 37 2.46 5.95 -8.36
CA GLU A 37 2.08 5.78 -6.95
C GLU A 37 0.65 6.25 -6.69
N VAL A 38 -0.07 5.54 -5.83
CA VAL A 38 -1.50 5.75 -5.58
C VAL A 38 -1.78 5.81 -4.08
N PHE A 39 -2.46 6.89 -3.66
CA PHE A 39 -2.93 7.09 -2.30
C PHE A 39 -4.24 6.33 -2.06
N VAL A 40 -4.23 5.28 -1.26
CA VAL A 40 -5.46 4.53 -0.94
C VAL A 40 -6.07 5.06 0.35
N PHE A 41 -7.32 5.48 0.29
CA PHE A 41 -7.99 6.20 1.38
C PHE A 41 -9.42 5.72 1.63
N GLY A 42 -9.87 5.91 2.88
CA GLY A 42 -11.23 5.60 3.30
C GLY A 42 -12.19 6.69 2.85
N SER A 43 -13.31 6.31 2.23
CA SER A 43 -14.35 7.21 1.73
C SER A 43 -15.74 6.82 2.25
N ASN A 44 -16.77 7.55 1.82
CA ASN A 44 -18.16 7.11 1.85
C ASN A 44 -18.64 6.88 0.41
N LEU A 45 -19.74 6.15 0.24
CA LEU A 45 -20.27 5.81 -1.09
C LEU A 45 -20.60 7.04 -1.94
N ALA A 46 -21.00 8.15 -1.31
CA ALA A 46 -21.31 9.39 -2.00
C ALA A 46 -20.07 10.21 -2.40
N GLY A 47 -18.84 9.78 -2.06
CA GLY A 47 -17.61 10.50 -2.37
C GLY A 47 -17.50 11.89 -1.73
N MET A 48 -18.12 12.10 -0.56
CA MET A 48 -18.01 13.36 0.18
C MET A 48 -16.66 13.41 0.92
N HIS A 49 -15.63 13.86 0.22
CA HIS A 49 -14.24 13.87 0.68
C HIS A 49 -13.89 15.10 1.54
N GLY A 50 -14.75 15.44 2.51
CA GLY A 50 -14.65 16.67 3.29
C GLY A 50 -13.65 16.66 4.46
N GLY A 51 -13.17 15.48 4.88
CA GLY A 51 -12.33 15.35 6.08
C GLY A 51 -11.24 14.28 5.97
N GLY A 52 -10.30 14.33 6.91
CA GLY A 52 -9.25 13.31 7.09
C GLY A 52 -8.44 13.02 5.82
N ALA A 53 -8.13 11.73 5.61
CA ALA A 53 -7.39 11.25 4.45
C ALA A 53 -8.13 11.52 3.12
N ALA A 54 -9.46 11.48 3.11
CA ALA A 54 -10.25 11.76 1.90
C ALA A 54 -10.05 13.20 1.42
N ARG A 55 -10.02 14.18 2.34
CA ARG A 55 -9.73 15.58 1.99
C ARG A 55 -8.32 15.73 1.43
N VAL A 56 -7.34 15.03 2.01
CA VAL A 56 -5.95 15.05 1.52
C VAL A 56 -5.88 14.46 0.11
N ALA A 57 -6.53 13.33 -0.14
CA ALA A 57 -6.59 12.69 -1.45
C ALA A 57 -7.16 13.65 -2.51
N MET A 58 -8.25 14.35 -2.19
CA MET A 58 -8.85 15.33 -3.12
C MET A 58 -7.95 16.53 -3.37
N GLN A 59 -7.36 17.10 -2.32
CA GLN A 59 -6.55 18.31 -2.43
C GLN A 59 -5.19 18.10 -3.11
N ARG A 60 -4.63 16.89 -3.03
CA ARG A 60 -3.23 16.64 -3.44
C ARG A 60 -3.05 15.57 -4.50
N PHE A 61 -3.95 14.58 -4.53
CA PHE A 61 -3.73 13.34 -5.29
C PHE A 61 -4.85 13.05 -6.29
N GLY A 62 -5.69 14.04 -6.58
CA GLY A 62 -6.66 13.99 -7.67
C GLY A 62 -7.91 13.15 -7.38
N ALA A 63 -8.23 12.91 -6.11
CA ALA A 63 -9.56 12.38 -5.79
C ALA A 63 -10.65 13.39 -6.18
N VAL A 64 -11.76 12.88 -6.69
CA VAL A 64 -12.89 13.61 -7.26
C VAL A 64 -14.04 13.59 -6.25
N TRP A 65 -14.58 14.77 -5.96
CA TRP A 65 -15.80 14.88 -5.16
C TRP A 65 -16.95 14.15 -5.84
N GLY A 66 -17.69 13.33 -5.10
CA GLY A 66 -18.78 12.53 -5.65
C GLY A 66 -18.37 11.12 -6.09
N GLN A 67 -17.08 10.80 -6.15
CA GLN A 67 -16.59 9.45 -6.50
C GLN A 67 -16.08 8.70 -5.26
N GLY A 68 -16.97 7.90 -4.65
CA GLY A 68 -16.65 7.17 -3.41
C GLY A 68 -15.87 5.87 -3.55
N VAL A 69 -15.67 5.39 -4.79
CA VAL A 69 -15.12 4.04 -5.07
C VAL A 69 -14.06 4.11 -6.17
N GLY A 70 -13.01 3.30 -6.00
CA GLY A 70 -12.07 2.97 -7.07
C GLY A 70 -11.05 4.06 -7.38
N LEU A 71 -10.31 3.83 -8.48
CA LEU A 71 -9.21 4.69 -8.94
C LEU A 71 -9.72 6.04 -9.48
N GLN A 72 -9.03 7.11 -9.11
CA GLN A 72 -9.28 8.50 -9.49
C GLN A 72 -8.01 9.34 -9.31
N GLY A 73 -7.47 9.88 -10.40
CA GLY A 73 -6.17 10.54 -10.36
C GLY A 73 -5.08 9.59 -9.84
N GLN A 74 -4.31 10.04 -8.84
CA GLN A 74 -3.35 9.22 -8.08
C GLN A 74 -3.95 8.76 -6.74
N SER A 75 -5.26 8.51 -6.68
CA SER A 75 -5.96 8.08 -5.47
C SER A 75 -6.85 6.87 -5.75
N TYR A 76 -7.05 6.00 -4.76
CA TYR A 76 -8.01 4.90 -4.81
C TYR A 76 -8.92 4.95 -3.58
N ALA A 77 -10.23 5.04 -3.80
CA ALA A 77 -11.21 5.16 -2.73
C ALA A 77 -11.79 3.80 -2.32
N ILE A 78 -11.82 3.54 -1.01
CA ILE A 78 -12.47 2.38 -0.40
C ILE A 78 -13.58 2.88 0.54
N PRO A 79 -14.87 2.61 0.29
CA PRO A 79 -15.95 2.98 1.18
C PRO A 79 -15.87 2.29 2.55
N THR A 80 -15.91 3.06 3.63
CA THR A 80 -15.87 2.57 5.01
C THR A 80 -16.99 3.10 5.91
N MET A 81 -18.04 3.70 5.35
CA MET A 81 -19.06 4.42 6.13
C MET A 81 -20.50 3.89 5.91
N GLN A 82 -20.64 2.73 5.30
CA GLN A 82 -21.93 2.12 4.90
C GLN A 82 -22.40 0.98 5.83
N GLY A 83 -21.86 0.89 7.05
CA GLY A 83 -22.24 -0.12 8.03
C GLY A 83 -21.04 -0.64 8.82
N GLY A 84 -21.10 -1.91 9.23
CA GLY A 84 -19.99 -2.58 9.93
C GLY A 84 -18.89 -3.09 8.98
N VAL A 85 -17.84 -3.67 9.56
CA VAL A 85 -16.65 -4.19 8.86
C VAL A 85 -16.99 -5.05 7.64
N GLU A 86 -18.01 -5.91 7.73
CA GLU A 86 -18.38 -6.80 6.63
C GLU A 86 -18.89 -6.09 5.38
N THR A 87 -19.41 -4.86 5.49
CA THR A 87 -19.80 -4.06 4.32
C THR A 87 -18.61 -3.43 3.60
N ILE A 88 -17.43 -3.44 4.23
CA ILE A 88 -16.16 -2.91 3.68
C ILE A 88 -15.42 -4.00 2.90
N ARG A 89 -15.52 -5.26 3.34
CA ARG A 89 -14.81 -6.42 2.79
C ARG A 89 -14.86 -6.51 1.24
N PRO A 90 -16.03 -6.39 0.57
CA PRO A 90 -16.08 -6.51 -0.89
C PRO A 90 -15.21 -5.47 -1.61
N TYR A 91 -15.12 -4.25 -1.08
CA TYR A 91 -14.30 -3.18 -1.67
C TYR A 91 -12.80 -3.39 -1.44
N VAL A 92 -12.43 -4.01 -0.31
CA VAL A 92 -11.04 -4.41 -0.06
C VAL A 92 -10.63 -5.56 -0.97
N ASP A 93 -11.51 -6.55 -1.15
CA ASP A 93 -11.28 -7.66 -2.07
C ASP A 93 -11.13 -7.17 -3.52
N GLU A 94 -11.99 -6.26 -3.95
CA GLU A 94 -11.90 -5.60 -5.26
C GLU A 94 -10.61 -4.80 -5.41
N PHE A 95 -10.21 -4.02 -4.40
CA PHE A 95 -8.95 -3.29 -4.38
C PHE A 95 -7.74 -4.23 -4.55
N ILE A 96 -7.70 -5.33 -3.81
CA ILE A 96 -6.59 -6.30 -3.88
C ILE A 96 -6.53 -6.94 -5.27
N ALA A 97 -7.68 -7.32 -5.84
CA ALA A 97 -7.76 -7.84 -7.20
C ALA A 97 -7.28 -6.80 -8.23
N PHE A 98 -7.73 -5.56 -8.09
CA PHE A 98 -7.31 -4.43 -8.93
C PHE A 98 -5.79 -4.25 -8.87
N ALA A 99 -5.20 -4.16 -7.68
CA ALA A 99 -3.78 -3.97 -7.50
C ALA A 99 -2.94 -5.11 -8.11
N ARG A 100 -3.41 -6.36 -8.00
CA ARG A 100 -2.76 -7.52 -8.63
C ARG A 100 -2.78 -7.45 -10.16
N SER A 101 -3.84 -6.88 -10.74
CA SER A 101 -3.96 -6.70 -12.19
C SER A 101 -3.21 -5.48 -12.75
N HIS A 102 -2.74 -4.58 -11.89
CA HIS A 102 -2.03 -3.35 -12.26
C HIS A 102 -0.64 -3.30 -11.59
N PRO A 103 0.29 -4.22 -11.94
CA PRO A 103 1.62 -4.28 -11.34
C PRO A 103 2.51 -3.06 -11.63
N GLU A 104 2.13 -2.22 -12.59
CA GLU A 104 2.77 -0.94 -12.91
C GLU A 104 2.47 0.17 -11.88
N LEU A 105 1.46 -0.01 -11.04
CA LEU A 105 1.08 0.93 -9.99
C LEU A 105 1.60 0.46 -8.63
N CYS A 106 1.87 1.39 -7.71
CA CYS A 106 2.22 1.13 -6.31
C CYS A 106 1.21 1.81 -5.37
N PHE A 107 0.56 1.03 -4.51
CA PHE A 107 -0.54 1.47 -3.67
C PHE A 107 -0.10 1.66 -2.23
N TYR A 108 -0.16 2.90 -1.74
CA TYR A 108 0.08 3.21 -0.34
C TYR A 108 -1.24 3.23 0.44
N VAL A 109 -1.48 2.16 1.19
CA VAL A 109 -2.69 2.01 2.00
C VAL A 109 -2.55 2.80 3.29
N THR A 110 -3.43 3.77 3.51
CA THR A 110 -3.55 4.48 4.79
C THR A 110 -4.23 3.60 5.85
N ARG A 111 -4.37 4.08 7.08
CA ARG A 111 -5.21 3.41 8.10
C ARG A 111 -6.71 3.58 7.76
N ILE A 112 -7.13 2.91 6.68
CA ILE A 112 -8.49 2.90 6.13
C ILE A 112 -9.49 2.60 7.25
N GLY A 113 -10.55 3.41 7.37
CA GLY A 113 -11.61 3.21 8.37
C GLY A 113 -11.25 3.61 9.82
N CYS A 114 -9.96 3.78 10.16
CA CYS A 114 -9.53 3.99 11.55
C CYS A 114 -9.40 5.46 11.99
N GLY A 115 -9.80 6.39 11.11
CA GLY A 115 -9.93 7.82 11.42
C GLY A 115 -11.38 8.18 11.73
N ILE A 116 -12.04 8.85 10.78
CA ILE A 116 -13.41 9.37 10.93
C ILE A 116 -14.46 8.26 11.11
N ALA A 117 -14.28 7.11 10.44
CA ALA A 117 -15.22 5.99 10.56
C ALA A 117 -15.11 5.25 11.91
N GLY A 118 -14.02 5.45 12.66
CA GLY A 118 -13.90 5.04 14.06
C GLY A 118 -13.55 3.56 14.32
N PHE A 119 -13.25 2.77 13.30
CA PHE A 119 -12.85 1.37 13.48
C PHE A 119 -11.45 1.26 14.10
N GLN A 120 -11.21 0.18 14.83
CA GLN A 120 -9.88 -0.17 15.31
C GLN A 120 -9.07 -0.91 14.24
N ASP A 121 -7.74 -0.84 14.35
CA ASP A 121 -6.85 -1.57 13.42
C ASP A 121 -7.12 -3.08 13.46
N CYS A 122 -7.46 -3.63 14.63
CA CYS A 122 -7.78 -5.05 14.79
C CYS A 122 -9.07 -5.49 14.08
N GLU A 123 -9.95 -4.54 13.76
CA GLU A 123 -11.20 -4.76 13.03
C GLU A 123 -10.97 -4.70 11.52
N ILE A 124 -10.17 -3.74 11.03
CA ILE A 124 -9.96 -3.51 9.60
C ILE A 124 -8.79 -4.32 9.02
N ALA A 125 -7.65 -4.40 9.72
CA ALA A 125 -6.46 -5.05 9.19
C ALA A 125 -6.69 -6.50 8.71
N PRO A 126 -7.54 -7.34 9.37
CA PRO A 126 -7.86 -8.68 8.86
C PRO A 126 -8.46 -8.71 7.45
N LEU A 127 -9.13 -7.64 7.01
CA LEU A 127 -9.64 -7.55 5.63
C LEU A 127 -8.49 -7.49 4.60
N PHE A 128 -7.34 -6.97 5.00
CA PHE A 128 -6.16 -6.83 4.14
C PHE A 128 -5.22 -8.04 4.20
N ALA A 129 -5.61 -9.16 4.79
CA ALA A 129 -4.77 -10.37 4.85
C ALA A 129 -4.30 -10.83 3.45
N GLY A 130 -5.17 -10.73 2.43
CA GLY A 130 -4.85 -11.07 1.04
C GLY A 130 -3.90 -10.08 0.33
N ALA A 131 -3.64 -8.93 0.93
CA ALA A 131 -2.66 -7.95 0.46
C ALA A 131 -1.25 -8.24 1.00
N LEU A 132 -1.11 -9.04 2.06
CA LEU A 132 0.19 -9.35 2.64
C LEU A 132 1.05 -10.11 1.63
N GLY A 133 2.18 -9.51 1.25
CA GLY A 133 3.10 -10.09 0.26
C GLY A 133 2.79 -9.74 -1.21
N VAL A 134 1.71 -8.99 -1.48
CA VAL A 134 1.49 -8.40 -2.81
C VAL A 134 2.49 -7.27 -3.03
N ALA A 135 3.36 -7.41 -4.03
CA ALA A 135 4.57 -6.59 -4.18
C ALA A 135 4.31 -5.09 -4.30
N ASN A 136 3.17 -4.71 -4.86
CA ASN A 136 2.80 -3.33 -5.11
C ASN A 136 1.73 -2.79 -4.16
N ILE A 137 1.41 -3.50 -3.07
CA ILE A 137 0.58 -2.96 -1.99
C ILE A 137 1.47 -2.73 -0.77
N VAL A 138 1.56 -1.48 -0.35
CA VAL A 138 2.24 -1.08 0.88
C VAL A 138 1.18 -0.84 1.95
N LEU A 139 1.26 -1.59 3.05
CA LEU A 139 0.33 -1.50 4.18
C LEU A 139 0.89 -0.60 5.30
N PRO A 140 0.04 0.01 6.15
CA PRO A 140 0.49 0.63 7.39
C PRO A 140 1.18 -0.40 8.29
N GLU A 141 2.19 0.03 9.05
CA GLU A 141 2.89 -0.83 10.01
C GLU A 141 1.92 -1.47 11.02
N SER A 142 0.94 -0.70 11.51
CA SER A 142 -0.04 -1.20 12.48
C SER A 142 -0.93 -2.31 11.93
N PHE A 143 -1.28 -2.27 10.63
CA PHE A 143 -2.02 -3.35 9.99
C PHE A 143 -1.16 -4.61 9.85
N VAL A 144 0.11 -4.44 9.48
CA VAL A 144 1.04 -5.57 9.38
C VAL A 144 1.27 -6.21 10.75
N ALA A 145 1.40 -5.42 11.82
CA ALA A 145 1.54 -5.91 13.18
C ALA A 145 0.32 -6.76 13.63
N VAL A 146 -0.90 -6.31 13.32
CA VAL A 146 -2.13 -7.10 13.57
C VAL A 146 -2.14 -8.41 12.77
N LEU A 147 -1.68 -8.39 11.52
CA LEU A 147 -1.67 -9.56 10.65
C LEU A 147 -0.59 -10.59 11.03
N GLN A 148 0.53 -10.15 11.61
CA GLN A 148 1.65 -11.01 12.01
C GLN A 148 1.56 -11.52 13.45
N SER A 149 0.67 -10.97 14.27
CA SER A 149 0.47 -11.38 15.67
C SER A 149 -0.50 -12.56 15.83
N ARG A 150 -0.88 -13.20 14.73
CA ARG A 150 -1.81 -14.34 14.68
C ARG A 150 -1.09 -15.64 14.36
#